data_AF-A0A7S0DYB6-F1
#
_entry.id   AF-A0A7S0DYB6-F1
#
_cell.length_a   1.000
_cell.length_b   1.000
_cell.length_c   1.000
_cell.angle_alpha   90.00
_cell.angle_beta   90.00
_cell.angle_gamma   90.00
#
_symmetry.space_group_name_H-M   'P 1'
#
loop_
_entity.id
_entity.type
_entity.pdbx_description
1 polymer ?
#
loop_
_entity_poly.entity_id
_entity_poly.type
_entity_poly.pdbx_seq_one_letter_code
_entity_poly.pdbx_strand_id
1 'polypeptide(L)'
;DLSTMDAFEELPTLFKPIMHMLLLVWKHSRYYNTPPCLAVIMCEICNDLVEQARRYVTAAEIFAIEPQEAVARLTLALRVCEEFKTTFYEFRGKSVAECPDNPWQIQVNALFARLDSFLERCYNLLNLTQTITQFLKLERVDVGGNKGEMLTTSTQEVYRRFMGCLGKWQ
;
A
#
# COMPACT_ATOMS: atom_id res chain seq x y z
N ASP A 1 -3.35 -22.58 2.44
CA ASP A 1 -2.99 -21.76 1.26
C ASP A 1 -3.14 -20.29 1.60
N LEU A 2 -2.03 -19.56 1.58
CA LEU A 2 -1.97 -18.09 1.80
C LEU A 2 -2.29 -17.32 0.50
N SER A 3 -3.06 -17.90 -0.42
CA SER A 3 -3.23 -17.41 -1.79
C SER A 3 -4.63 -16.88 -2.12
N THR A 4 -5.54 -16.80 -1.14
CA THR A 4 -6.89 -16.26 -1.35
C THR A 4 -6.95 -14.77 -1.00
N MET A 5 -7.83 -14.01 -1.67
CA MET A 5 -8.02 -12.57 -1.43
C MET A 5 -8.39 -12.29 0.03
N ASP A 6 -9.23 -13.13 0.63
CA ASP A 6 -9.61 -13.06 2.05
C ASP A 6 -8.40 -13.16 2.98
N ALA A 7 -7.39 -13.96 2.61
CA ALA A 7 -6.18 -14.12 3.41
C ALA A 7 -5.34 -12.83 3.48
N PHE A 8 -5.37 -12.00 2.43
CA PHE A 8 -4.62 -10.74 2.41
C PHE A 8 -5.26 -9.68 3.33
N GLU A 9 -6.60 -9.61 3.34
CA GLU A 9 -7.35 -8.70 4.21
C GLU A 9 -7.17 -9.01 5.69
N GLU A 10 -6.96 -10.28 6.02
CA GLU A 10 -6.75 -10.76 7.37
C GLU A 10 -5.31 -10.60 7.88
N LEU A 11 -4.32 -10.32 7.00
CA LEU A 11 -2.91 -10.17 7.40
C LEU A 11 -2.66 -9.23 8.58
N PRO A 12 -3.34 -8.07 8.69
CA PRO A 12 -3.11 -7.17 9.82
C PRO A 12 -3.36 -7.81 11.18
N THR A 13 -4.25 -8.80 11.26
CA THR A 13 -4.50 -9.54 12.50
C THR A 13 -3.27 -10.30 13.01
N LEU A 14 -2.34 -10.64 12.12
CA LEU A 14 -1.12 -11.39 12.42
C LEU A 14 0.06 -10.49 12.81
N PHE A 15 0.07 -9.20 12.44
CA PHE A 15 1.21 -8.33 12.67
C PHE A 15 1.52 -8.16 14.16
N LYS A 16 0.50 -7.90 14.98
CA LYS A 16 0.67 -7.72 16.42
C LYS A 16 1.14 -8.99 17.14
N PRO A 17 0.57 -10.19 16.90
CA PRO A 17 1.11 -11.45 17.40
C PRO A 17 2.57 -11.69 17.01
N ILE A 18 2.95 -11.47 15.75
CA ILE A 18 4.33 -11.64 15.27
C ILE A 18 5.28 -10.70 16.01
N MET A 19 4.95 -9.41 16.07
CA MET A 19 5.77 -8.40 16.75
C MET A 19 5.92 -8.70 18.25
N HIS A 20 4.87 -9.22 18.89
CA HIS A 20 4.92 -9.63 20.28
C HIS A 20 5.83 -10.83 20.49
N MET A 21 5.76 -11.86 19.63
CA MET A 21 6.70 -12.98 19.69
C MET A 21 8.14 -12.52 19.51
N LEU A 22 8.41 -11.60 18.57
CA LEU A 22 9.75 -11.03 18.39
C LEU A 22 10.22 -10.27 19.64
N LEU A 23 9.34 -9.52 20.31
CA LEU A 23 9.68 -8.82 21.55
C LEU A 23 9.96 -9.79 22.70
N LEU A 24 9.22 -10.90 22.81
CA LEU A 24 9.48 -11.95 23.80
C LEU A 24 10.83 -12.64 23.55
N VAL A 25 11.12 -13.00 22.30
CA VAL A 25 12.41 -13.57 21.91
C VAL A 25 13.53 -12.59 22.24
N TRP A 26 13.34 -11.30 21.93
CA TRP A 26 14.30 -10.26 22.24
C TRP A 26 14.58 -10.12 23.75
N LYS A 27 13.54 -10.23 24.59
CA LYS A 27 13.66 -10.14 26.06
C LYS A 27 14.40 -11.31 26.69
N HIS A 28 14.10 -12.52 26.24
CA HIS A 28 14.49 -13.73 26.96
C HIS A 28 15.64 -14.50 26.29
N SER A 29 15.96 -14.20 25.04
CA SER A 29 17.06 -14.85 24.33
C SER A 29 18.40 -14.24 24.67
N ARG A 30 19.40 -15.10 24.90
CA ARG A 30 20.80 -14.70 25.10
C ARG A 30 21.54 -14.38 23.80
N TYR A 31 21.08 -14.93 22.67
CA TYR A 31 21.80 -14.88 21.39
C TYR A 31 21.03 -14.17 20.26
N TYR A 32 19.70 -14.09 20.38
CA TYR A 32 18.82 -13.52 19.34
C TYR A 32 18.35 -12.09 19.66
N ASN A 33 18.80 -11.51 20.78
CA ASN A 33 18.49 -10.14 21.20
C ASN A 33 19.44 -9.10 20.59
N THR A 34 19.82 -9.29 19.32
CA THR A 34 20.80 -8.46 18.61
C THR A 34 20.16 -7.73 17.43
N PRO A 35 20.49 -6.43 17.20
CA PRO A 35 19.90 -5.66 16.11
C PRO A 35 20.03 -6.31 14.72
N PRO A 36 21.16 -6.95 14.35
CA PRO A 36 21.27 -7.62 13.05
C PRO A 36 20.27 -8.76 12.88
N CYS A 37 20.04 -9.58 13.90
CA CYS A 37 19.09 -10.69 13.82
C CYS A 37 17.66 -10.19 13.62
N LEU A 38 17.25 -9.20 14.41
CA LEU A 38 15.91 -8.62 14.29
C LEU A 38 15.73 -7.88 12.95
N ALA A 39 16.77 -7.19 12.47
CA ALA A 39 16.75 -6.55 11.16
C ALA A 39 16.52 -7.55 10.03
N VAL A 40 17.23 -8.69 10.02
CA VAL A 40 17.04 -9.73 9.00
C VAL A 40 15.60 -10.26 9.03
N ILE A 41 15.08 -10.61 10.20
CA ILE A 41 13.70 -11.13 10.32
C ILE A 41 12.67 -10.11 9.83
N MET A 42 12.81 -8.85 10.26
CA MET A 42 11.90 -7.78 9.83
C MET A 42 11.99 -7.52 8.32
N CYS A 43 13.19 -7.58 7.74
CA CYS A 43 13.37 -7.46 6.30
C CYS A 43 12.67 -8.60 5.54
N GLU A 44 12.77 -9.83 6.03
CA GLU A 44 12.09 -10.97 5.42
C GLU A 44 10.56 -10.83 5.51
N ILE A 45 10.02 -10.33 6.63
CA ILE A 45 8.60 -10.04 6.74
C ILE A 45 8.18 -8.92 5.78
N CYS A 46 8.96 -7.84 5.66
CA CYS A 46 8.72 -6.78 4.66
C CYS A 46 8.73 -7.35 3.23
N ASN A 47 9.68 -8.23 2.93
CA ASN A 47 9.84 -8.85 1.61
C ASN A 47 8.64 -9.71 1.25
N ASP A 48 8.18 -10.53 2.19
CA ASP A 48 7.01 -11.39 2.02
C ASP A 48 5.73 -10.56 1.91
N LEU A 49 5.55 -9.54 2.75
CA LEU A 49 4.42 -8.62 2.67
C LEU A 49 4.32 -7.92 1.31
N VAL A 50 5.45 -7.45 0.77
CA VAL A 50 5.49 -6.88 -0.59
C VAL A 50 5.09 -7.92 -1.63
N GLU A 51 5.53 -9.16 -1.50
CA GLU A 51 5.20 -10.21 -2.47
C GLU A 51 3.71 -10.59 -2.42
N GLN A 52 3.12 -10.67 -1.23
CA GLN A 52 1.69 -10.88 -1.05
C GLN A 52 0.88 -9.70 -1.61
N ALA A 53 1.29 -8.46 -1.33
CA ALA A 53 0.63 -7.26 -1.85
C ALA A 53 0.73 -7.15 -3.38
N ARG A 54 1.85 -7.59 -3.98
CA ARG A 54 2.01 -7.64 -5.45
C ARG A 54 1.06 -8.65 -6.10
N ARG A 55 0.83 -9.80 -5.46
CA ARG A 55 -0.14 -10.80 -5.94
C ARG A 55 -1.57 -10.28 -5.81
N TYR A 56 -1.84 -9.52 -4.75
CA TYR A 56 -3.13 -8.88 -4.55
C TYR A 56 -3.38 -7.72 -5.52
N VAL A 57 -2.35 -6.96 -5.89
CA VAL A 57 -2.42 -5.77 -6.76
C VAL A 57 -1.63 -6.00 -8.06
N THR A 58 -2.07 -6.98 -8.86
CA THR A 58 -1.49 -7.19 -10.19
C THR A 58 -1.83 -6.04 -11.13
N ALA A 59 -0.82 -5.41 -11.75
CA ALA A 59 -1.03 -4.23 -12.61
C ALA A 59 -2.00 -4.48 -13.77
N ALA A 60 -1.90 -5.63 -14.45
CA ALA A 60 -2.79 -5.98 -15.56
C ALA A 60 -4.26 -6.06 -15.12
N GLU A 61 -4.53 -6.60 -13.93
CA GLU A 61 -5.89 -6.68 -13.39
C GLU A 61 -6.41 -5.32 -12.96
N ILE A 62 -5.56 -4.48 -12.33
CA ILE A 62 -5.94 -3.14 -11.87
C ILE A 62 -6.44 -2.25 -13.02
N PHE A 63 -5.86 -2.37 -14.22
CA PHE A 63 -6.31 -1.61 -15.39
C PHE A 63 -7.45 -2.28 -16.17
N ALA A 64 -7.78 -3.53 -15.86
CA ALA A 64 -8.85 -4.28 -16.51
C ALA A 64 -10.19 -4.22 -15.76
N ILE A 65 -10.15 -3.95 -14.45
CA ILE A 65 -11.35 -3.80 -13.60
C ILE A 65 -11.88 -2.36 -13.61
N GLU A 66 -13.10 -2.19 -13.08
CA GLU A 66 -13.71 -0.88 -12.88
C GLU A 66 -12.79 0.04 -12.03
N PRO A 67 -12.56 1.31 -12.43
CA PRO A 67 -11.63 2.20 -11.75
C PRO A 67 -11.92 2.41 -10.26
N GLN A 68 -13.20 2.38 -9.88
CA GLN A 68 -13.60 2.51 -8.48
C GLN A 68 -13.20 1.28 -7.66
N GLU A 69 -13.24 0.09 -8.25
CA GLU A 69 -12.82 -1.15 -7.62
C GLU A 69 -11.29 -1.24 -7.54
N ALA A 70 -10.59 -0.80 -8.59
CA ALA A 70 -9.14 -0.63 -8.58
C ALA A 70 -8.66 0.28 -7.44
N VAL A 71 -9.33 1.43 -7.25
CA VAL A 71 -9.07 2.35 -6.13
C VAL A 71 -9.24 1.66 -4.78
N ALA A 72 -10.33 0.90 -4.59
CA ALA A 72 -10.57 0.17 -3.35
C ALA A 72 -9.46 -0.87 -3.06
N ARG A 73 -9.08 -1.65 -4.08
CA ARG A 73 -8.04 -2.69 -3.97
C ARG A 73 -6.67 -2.10 -3.64
N LEU A 74 -6.29 -1.00 -4.31
CA LEU A 74 -5.05 -0.26 -4.04
C LEU A 74 -5.03 0.34 -2.64
N THR A 75 -6.14 0.94 -2.21
CA THR A 75 -6.27 1.55 -0.88
C THR A 75 -6.11 0.49 0.22
N LEU A 76 -6.70 -0.69 0.04
CA LEU A 76 -6.56 -1.80 0.98
C LEU A 76 -5.10 -2.28 1.08
N ALA A 77 -4.42 -2.46 -0.06
CA ALA A 77 -3.01 -2.87 -0.07
C ALA A 77 -2.10 -1.87 0.65
N LEU A 78 -2.30 -0.56 0.39
CA LEU A 78 -1.58 0.51 1.09
C LEU A 78 -1.83 0.45 2.60
N ARG A 79 -3.10 0.35 3.01
CA ARG A 79 -3.49 0.27 4.43
C ARG A 79 -2.81 -0.91 5.13
N VAL A 80 -2.86 -2.11 4.55
CA VAL A 80 -2.24 -3.31 5.14
C VAL A 80 -0.73 -3.10 5.31
N CYS A 81 -0.05 -2.57 4.29
CA CYS A 81 1.38 -2.28 4.36
C CYS A 81 1.73 -1.20 5.42
N GLU A 82 0.90 -0.16 5.56
CA GLU A 82 1.10 0.89 6.55
C GLU A 82 0.79 0.44 7.98
N GLU A 83 -0.19 -0.44 8.15
CA GLU A 83 -0.54 -1.04 9.43
C GLU A 83 0.61 -1.88 9.98
N PHE A 84 1.34 -2.59 9.11
CA PHE A 84 2.58 -3.27 9.48
C PHE A 84 3.64 -2.30 10.03
N LYS A 85 3.90 -1.19 9.32
CA LYS A 85 4.86 -0.16 9.77
C LYS A 85 4.43 0.44 11.11
N THR A 86 3.15 0.75 11.26
CA THR A 86 2.57 1.29 12.49
C THR A 86 2.79 0.33 13.65
N THR A 87 2.45 -0.95 13.47
CA THR A 87 2.66 -2.00 14.47
C THR A 87 4.14 -2.14 14.84
N PHE A 88 5.06 -2.10 13.87
CA PHE A 88 6.49 -2.09 14.15
C PHE A 88 6.89 -0.93 15.06
N TYR A 89 6.46 0.29 14.76
CA TYR A 89 6.81 1.48 15.55
C TYR A 89 6.22 1.42 16.97
N GLU A 90 5.00 0.89 17.13
CA GLU A 90 4.42 0.64 18.45
C GLU A 90 5.29 -0.31 19.29
N PHE A 91 5.71 -1.44 18.70
CA PHE A 91 6.54 -2.42 19.42
C PHE A 91 7.98 -1.94 19.63
N ARG A 92 8.51 -1.13 18.72
CA ARG A 92 9.76 -0.40 18.96
C ARG A 92 9.63 0.51 20.18
N GLY A 93 8.53 1.26 20.31
CA GLY A 93 8.24 2.05 21.51
C GLY A 93 8.16 1.20 22.78
N LYS A 94 7.47 0.05 22.73
CA LYS A 94 7.42 -0.90 23.85
C LYS A 94 8.78 -1.45 24.22
N SER A 95 9.65 -1.74 23.25
CA SER A 95 11.01 -2.20 23.53
C SER A 95 11.83 -1.19 24.32
N VAL A 96 11.59 0.12 24.13
CA VAL A 96 12.23 1.18 24.90
C VAL A 96 11.76 1.18 26.36
N ALA A 97 10.46 0.97 26.59
CA ALA A 97 9.89 0.94 27.94
C ALA A 97 10.23 -0.37 28.69
N GLU A 98 10.21 -1.50 27.98
CA GLU A 98 10.32 -2.83 28.58
C GLU A 98 11.75 -3.39 28.59
N CYS A 99 12.65 -2.85 27.76
CA CYS A 99 14.06 -3.25 27.63
C CYS A 99 14.97 -2.02 27.53
N PRO A 100 15.01 -1.13 28.54
CA PRO A 100 15.73 0.14 28.46
C PRO A 100 17.23 -0.02 28.19
N ASP A 101 17.85 -1.11 28.68
CA ASP A 101 19.27 -1.38 28.50
C ASP A 101 19.61 -1.93 27.09
N ASN A 102 18.64 -2.51 26.39
CA ASN A 102 18.81 -3.05 25.04
C ASN A 102 17.51 -2.94 24.24
N PRO A 103 17.09 -1.73 23.84
CA PRO A 103 15.88 -1.55 23.05
C PRO A 103 16.13 -1.91 21.57
N TRP A 104 15.08 -1.92 20.76
CA TRP A 104 15.19 -2.16 19.32
C TRP A 104 15.88 -0.99 18.61
N GLN A 105 17.21 -1.01 18.58
CA GLN A 105 18.06 -0.04 17.89
C GLN A 105 18.38 -0.47 16.46
N ILE A 106 17.38 -0.42 15.58
CA ILE A 106 17.53 -0.78 14.16
C ILE A 106 17.44 0.46 13.27
N GLN A 107 18.24 0.47 12.19
CA GLN A 107 18.12 1.46 11.13
C GLN A 107 16.88 1.19 10.27
N VAL A 108 15.81 1.93 10.53
CA VAL A 108 14.50 1.76 9.88
C VAL A 108 14.51 2.03 8.37
N ASN A 109 15.42 2.89 7.89
CA ASN A 109 15.50 3.23 6.48
C ASN A 109 15.86 2.02 5.62
N ALA A 110 16.86 1.24 6.03
CA ALA A 110 17.24 0.02 5.32
C ALA A 110 16.19 -1.08 5.48
N LEU A 111 15.51 -1.11 6.63
CA LEU A 111 14.47 -2.08 6.95
C LEU A 111 13.25 -1.97 6.03
N PHE A 112 12.80 -0.74 5.76
CA PHE A 112 11.59 -0.48 5.00
C PHE A 112 11.85 -0.10 3.55
N ALA A 113 13.10 0.05 3.10
CA ALA A 113 13.43 0.55 1.75
C ALA A 113 12.61 -0.10 0.62
N ARG A 114 12.51 -1.44 0.61
CA ARG A 114 11.73 -2.16 -0.41
C ARG A 114 10.23 -1.97 -0.25
N LEU A 115 9.73 -1.95 0.99
CA LEU A 115 8.32 -1.71 1.29
C LEU A 115 7.90 -0.30 0.89
N ASP A 116 8.73 0.70 1.19
CA ASP A 116 8.50 2.10 0.86
C ASP A 116 8.50 2.32 -0.65
N SER A 117 9.47 1.74 -1.37
CA SER A 117 9.49 1.76 -2.84
C SER A 117 8.27 1.07 -3.47
N PHE A 118 7.70 0.06 -2.80
CA PHE A 118 6.43 -0.55 -3.23
C PHE A 118 5.24 0.37 -2.96
N LEU A 119 5.14 0.93 -1.74
CA LEU A 119 4.10 1.89 -1.36
C LEU A 119 4.05 3.09 -2.32
N GLU A 120 5.20 3.69 -2.65
CA GLU A 120 5.28 4.79 -3.61
C GLU A 120 4.67 4.43 -4.97
N ARG A 121 4.95 3.21 -5.48
CA ARG A 121 4.37 2.73 -6.74
C ARG A 121 2.86 2.53 -6.64
N CYS A 122 2.38 1.98 -5.53
CA CYS A 122 0.95 1.84 -5.27
C CYS A 122 0.25 3.21 -5.15
N TYR A 123 0.87 4.19 -4.51
CA TYR A 123 0.36 5.57 -4.45
C TYR A 123 0.27 6.22 -5.83
N ASN A 124 1.30 6.05 -6.67
CA ASN A 124 1.27 6.55 -8.05
C ASN A 124 0.12 5.92 -8.85
N LEU A 125 -0.08 4.61 -8.70
CA LEU A 125 -1.16 3.89 -9.37
C LEU A 125 -2.54 4.27 -8.83
N LEU A 126 -2.66 4.52 -7.52
CA LEU A 126 -3.87 5.03 -6.89
C LEU A 126 -4.23 6.42 -7.43
N ASN A 127 -3.26 7.34 -7.50
CA ASN A 127 -3.48 8.67 -8.04
C ASN A 127 -3.94 8.63 -9.51
N LEU A 128 -3.34 7.73 -10.31
CA LEU A 128 -3.73 7.52 -11.70
C LEU A 128 -5.18 7.00 -11.81
N THR A 129 -5.52 5.94 -11.07
CA THR A 129 -6.87 5.32 -11.10
C THR A 129 -7.96 6.25 -10.55
N GLN A 130 -7.64 7.07 -9.54
CA GLN A 130 -8.52 8.14 -9.08
C GLN A 130 -8.73 9.20 -10.16
N THR A 131 -7.67 9.59 -10.87
CA THR A 131 -7.78 10.54 -11.99
C THR A 131 -8.67 9.98 -13.09
N ILE A 132 -8.51 8.70 -13.46
CA ILE A 132 -9.39 8.02 -14.43
C ILE A 132 -10.85 8.09 -13.96
N THR A 133 -11.11 7.76 -12.69
CA THR A 133 -12.46 7.84 -12.10
C THR A 133 -13.08 9.24 -12.21
N GLN A 134 -12.30 10.30 -12.02
CA GLN A 134 -12.82 11.67 -12.18
C GLN A 134 -13.11 12.03 -13.63
N PHE A 135 -12.26 11.60 -14.57
CA PHE A 135 -12.44 11.90 -16.00
C PHE A 135 -13.58 11.10 -16.63
N LEU A 136 -13.86 9.88 -16.16
CA LEU A 136 -15.03 9.12 -16.61
C LEU A 136 -16.36 9.83 -16.30
N LYS A 137 -16.41 10.64 -15.23
CA LYS A 137 -17.61 11.44 -14.94
C LYS A 137 -17.90 12.48 -16.02
N LEU A 138 -16.88 12.94 -16.76
CA LEU A 138 -17.01 13.95 -17.81
C LEU A 138 -17.71 13.41 -19.06
N GLU A 139 -17.83 12.09 -19.22
CA GLU A 139 -18.50 11.47 -20.37
C GLU A 139 -19.95 11.96 -20.55
N ARG A 140 -20.64 12.23 -19.44
CA ARG A 140 -22.06 12.61 -19.42
C ARG A 140 -22.29 14.03 -18.89
N VAL A 141 -21.26 14.87 -18.87
CA VAL A 141 -21.38 16.24 -18.37
C VAL A 141 -21.88 17.16 -19.48
N ASP A 142 -23.11 17.65 -19.30
CA ASP A 142 -23.66 18.76 -20.05
C ASP A 142 -23.67 20.03 -19.20
N VAL A 143 -23.06 21.09 -19.73
CA VAL A 143 -23.02 22.40 -19.09
C VAL A 143 -24.24 23.21 -19.56
N GLY A 144 -25.07 23.65 -18.64
CA GLY A 144 -26.22 24.52 -18.94
C GLY A 144 -25.84 26.00 -19.11
N GLY A 145 -26.81 26.79 -19.59
CA GLY A 145 -26.70 28.26 -19.68
C GLY A 145 -26.35 28.79 -21.08
N ASN A 146 -26.18 30.10 -21.19
CA ASN A 146 -25.98 30.81 -22.47
C ASN A 146 -24.67 30.45 -23.21
N LYS A 147 -23.69 29.86 -22.52
CA LYS A 147 -22.46 29.30 -23.09
C LYS A 147 -22.38 27.79 -22.95
N GLY A 148 -23.50 27.14 -22.62
CA GLY A 148 -23.56 25.72 -22.29
C GLY A 148 -23.00 24.82 -23.39
N GLU A 149 -23.49 24.99 -24.63
CA GLU A 149 -23.03 24.21 -25.79
C GLU A 149 -21.52 24.27 -26.02
N MET A 150 -20.92 25.47 -25.94
CA MET A 150 -19.46 25.63 -26.07
C MET A 150 -18.70 24.92 -24.96
N LEU A 151 -19.18 25.01 -23.71
CA LEU A 151 -18.53 24.40 -22.55
C LEU A 151 -18.70 22.89 -22.51
N THR A 152 -19.86 22.36 -22.90
CA THR A 152 -20.11 20.93 -23.12
C THR A 152 -19.16 20.39 -24.18
N THR A 153 -19.06 21.06 -25.34
CA THR A 153 -18.15 20.65 -26.43
C THR A 153 -16.68 20.62 -25.97
N SER A 154 -16.26 21.64 -25.23
CA SER A 154 -14.92 21.69 -24.64
C SER A 154 -14.66 20.53 -23.65
N THR A 155 -15.66 20.21 -22.82
CA THR A 155 -15.58 19.11 -21.84
C THR A 155 -15.49 17.76 -22.52
N GLN A 156 -16.28 17.54 -23.58
CA GLN A 156 -16.22 16.33 -24.41
C GLN A 156 -14.86 16.18 -25.11
N GLU A 157 -14.27 17.27 -25.59
CA GLU A 157 -12.92 17.24 -26.20
C GLU A 157 -11.84 16.87 -25.18
N VAL A 158 -11.91 17.41 -23.96
CA VAL A 158 -11.01 17.06 -22.86
C VAL A 158 -11.13 15.56 -22.52
N TYR A 159 -12.36 15.05 -22.38
CA TYR A 159 -12.61 13.63 -22.13
C TYR A 159 -12.03 12.75 -23.24
N ARG A 160 -12.31 13.08 -24.51
CA ARG A 160 -11.83 12.34 -25.68
C ARG A 160 -10.30 12.29 -25.74
N ARG A 161 -9.63 13.42 -25.45
CA ARG A 161 -8.15 13.49 -25.39
C ARG A 161 -7.60 12.63 -24.27
N PHE A 162 -8.22 12.67 -23.09
CA PHE A 162 -7.81 11.84 -21.95
C PHE A 162 -7.93 10.35 -22.28
N MET A 163 -9.07 9.91 -22.80
CA MET A 163 -9.29 8.51 -23.19
C MET A 163 -8.32 8.06 -24.28
N GLY A 164 -8.01 8.93 -25.24
CA GLY A 164 -7.00 8.66 -26.27
C GLY A 164 -5.56 8.53 -25.72
N CYS A 165 -5.23 9.21 -24.62
CA CYS A 165 -3.96 9.02 -23.92
C CYS A 165 -3.96 7.75 -23.06
N LEU A 166 -5.07 7.48 -22.37
CA LEU A 166 -5.23 6.31 -21.51
C LEU A 166 -5.14 5.00 -22.33
N GLY A 167 -5.74 4.96 -23.51
CA GLY A 167 -5.68 3.79 -24.40
C GLY A 167 -4.28 3.53 -25.00
N LYS A 168 -3.30 4.42 -24.84
CA LYS A 168 -1.88 4.15 -25.17
C LYS A 168 -1.13 3.48 -24.03
N TRP A 169 -1.70 3.52 -22.82
CA TRP A 169 -1.10 3.03 -21.58
C TRP A 169 -1.59 1.63 -21.20
N GLN A 170 -2.75 1.23 -21.72
CA GLN A 170 -3.29 -0.14 -21.65
C GLN A 170 -2.70 -0.99 -22.78
#